data_AF-A0A7X2SV11-F1
#
_entry.id   AF-A0A7X2SV11-F1
#
_cell.length_a   1.000
_cell.length_b   1.000
_cell.length_c   1.000
_cell.angle_alpha   90.00
_cell.angle_beta   90.00
_cell.angle_gamma   90.00
#
_symmetry.space_group_name_H-M   'P 1'
#
loop_
_entity.id
_entity.type
_entity.pdbx_description
1 polymer ?
#
loop_
_entity_poly.entity_id
_entity_poly.type
_entity_poly.pdbx_seq_one_letter_code
_entity_poly.pdbx_strand_id
1 'polypeptide(L)'
;MNGWLMAGALENTPARQWFVYWVMLLIVAGTLLRTAGNLSELRRLRRFGQRRAGYYAIRVWGASSGPVQIFLVAECLIVNALSVLLLLVLSDVTLW
;
A
#
# COMPACT_ATOMS: atom_id res chain seq x y z
N MET A 1 31.66 12.25 -4.56
CA MET A 1 31.38 13.28 -3.53
C MET A 1 30.02 13.14 -2.87
N ASN A 2 28.95 12.72 -3.55
CA ASN A 2 27.61 12.60 -2.95
C ASN A 2 27.48 11.56 -1.82
N GLY A 3 28.24 10.47 -1.87
CA GLY A 3 28.19 9.42 -0.83
C GLY A 3 28.70 9.86 0.55
N TRP A 4 29.69 10.77 0.59
CA TRP A 4 30.20 11.33 1.85
C TRP A 4 29.23 12.34 2.47
N LEU A 5 28.52 13.11 1.64
CA LEU A 5 27.45 14.02 2.09
C LEU A 5 26.22 13.24 2.60
N MET A 6 25.86 12.13 1.95
CA MET A 6 24.80 11.24 2.45
C MET A 6 25.18 10.54 3.76
N ALA A 7 26.44 10.10 3.90
CA ALA A 7 26.93 9.50 5.14
C ALA A 7 26.92 10.51 6.30
N GLY A 8 27.45 11.73 6.08
CA GLY A 8 27.43 12.79 7.10
C GLY A 8 26.01 13.31 7.42
N ALA A 9 25.09 13.28 6.47
CA ALA A 9 23.68 13.60 6.73
C ALA A 9 23.00 12.52 7.58
N LEU A 10 23.23 11.23 7.29
CA LEU A 10 22.71 10.12 8.07
C LEU A 10 23.18 10.15 9.54
N GLU A 11 24.46 10.48 9.74
CA GLU A 11 25.12 10.50 11.04
C GLU A 11 24.61 11.65 11.94
N ASN A 12 24.18 12.75 11.32
CA ASN A 12 23.64 13.93 12.02
C ASN A 12 22.09 13.97 12.07
N THR A 13 21.41 12.94 11.57
CA THR A 13 19.94 12.90 11.56
C THR A 13 19.44 12.60 12.99
N PRO A 14 18.62 13.48 13.61
CA PRO A 14 18.07 13.22 14.94
C PRO A 14 17.21 11.95 14.97
N ALA A 15 17.23 11.23 16.09
CA ALA A 15 16.49 9.97 16.26
C ALA A 15 14.99 10.09 15.92
N ARG A 16 14.40 11.28 16.13
CA ARG A 16 13.01 11.61 15.74
C ARG A 16 12.80 11.55 14.23
N GLN A 17 13.71 12.08 13.41
CA GLN A 17 13.59 12.01 11.95
C GLN A 17 13.80 10.58 11.44
N TRP A 18 14.73 9.83 12.03
CA TRP A 18 14.88 8.41 11.74
C TRP A 18 13.60 7.61 11.99
N PHE A 19 12.93 7.87 13.12
CA PHE A 19 11.64 7.24 13.41
C PHE A 19 10.59 7.59 12.36
N VAL A 20 10.49 8.86 11.93
CA VAL A 20 9.53 9.25 10.89
C VAL A 20 9.83 8.58 9.55
N TYR A 21 11.09 8.50 9.12
CA TYR A 21 11.45 7.78 7.89
C TYR A 21 11.10 6.29 7.96
N TRP A 22 11.31 5.65 9.10
CA TRP A 22 10.88 4.28 9.32
C TRP A 22 9.36 4.12 9.20
N VAL A 23 8.59 5.04 9.78
CA VAL A 23 7.12 5.05 9.67
C VAL A 23 6.68 5.24 8.21
N MET A 24 7.28 6.19 7.48
CA MET A 24 7.00 6.39 6.05
C MET A 24 7.29 5.12 5.24
N LEU A 25 8.42 4.47 5.48
CA LEU A 25 8.80 3.24 4.80
C LEU A 25 7.79 2.12 5.07
N LEU A 26 7.35 1.96 6.32
CA LEU A 26 6.34 0.97 6.70
C LEU A 26 4.98 1.25 6.02
N ILE A 27 4.57 2.53 5.96
CA ILE A 27 3.34 2.93 5.26
C ILE A 27 3.43 2.57 3.77
N VAL A 28 4.54 2.89 3.11
CA VAL A 28 4.77 2.56 1.69
C VAL A 28 4.77 1.04 1.49
N ALA A 29 5.54 0.30 2.29
CA ALA A 29 5.63 -1.15 2.17
C ALA A 29 4.27 -1.84 2.41
N GLY A 30 3.55 -1.41 3.44
CA GLY A 30 2.22 -1.95 3.77
C GLY A 30 1.19 -1.68 2.67
N THR A 31 1.20 -0.47 2.11
CA THR A 31 0.26 -0.09 1.04
C THR A 31 0.57 -0.78 -0.29
N LEU A 32 1.84 -0.96 -0.62
CA LEU A 32 2.26 -1.80 -1.75
C LEU A 32 1.86 -3.25 -1.58
N LEU A 33 2.05 -3.83 -0.38
CA LEU A 33 1.68 -5.22 -0.11
C LEU A 33 0.16 -5.42 -0.23
N ARG A 34 -0.63 -4.49 0.32
CA ARG A 34 -2.10 -4.50 0.21
C ARG A 34 -2.54 -4.39 -1.25
N THR A 35 -1.96 -3.44 -1.99
CA THR A 35 -2.27 -3.23 -3.41
C THR A 35 -1.91 -4.44 -4.26
N ALA A 36 -0.75 -5.05 -4.01
CA ALA A 36 -0.32 -6.26 -4.70
C ALA A 36 -1.23 -7.46 -4.40
N GLY A 37 -1.66 -7.62 -3.14
CA GLY A 37 -2.61 -8.65 -2.74
C GLY A 37 -3.93 -8.53 -3.48
N ASN A 38 -4.53 -7.34 -3.47
CA ASN A 38 -5.80 -7.05 -4.14
C ASN A 38 -5.68 -7.21 -5.65
N LEU A 39 -4.55 -6.79 -6.24
CA LEU A 39 -4.30 -6.97 -7.67
C LEU A 39 -4.15 -8.46 -8.05
N SER A 40 -3.53 -9.27 -7.18
CA SER A 40 -3.41 -10.72 -7.36
C SER A 40 -4.79 -11.39 -7.32
N GLU A 41 -5.65 -11.00 -6.37
CA GLU A 41 -7.05 -11.43 -6.27
C GLU A 41 -7.85 -11.07 -7.53
N LEU A 42 -7.78 -9.81 -7.97
CA LEU A 42 -8.40 -9.34 -9.21
C LEU A 42 -7.92 -10.14 -10.43
N ARG A 43 -6.61 -10.38 -10.54
CA ARG A 43 -6.04 -11.20 -11.61
C ARG A 43 -6.52 -12.65 -11.54
N ARG A 44 -6.63 -13.25 -10.36
CA ARG A 44 -7.18 -14.61 -10.18
C ARG A 44 -8.64 -14.68 -10.61
N LEU A 45 -9.47 -13.74 -10.14
CA LEU A 45 -10.87 -13.64 -10.53
C LEU A 45 -11.05 -13.43 -12.04
N ARG A 46 -10.17 -12.64 -12.67
CA ARG A 46 -10.21 -12.38 -14.12
C ARG A 46 -9.74 -13.59 -14.95
N ARG A 47 -8.79 -14.39 -14.45
CA ARG A 47 -8.36 -15.63 -15.12
C ARG A 47 -9.37 -16.75 -14.98
N PHE A 48 -10.15 -16.78 -13.90
CA PHE A 48 -11.24 -17.72 -13.78
C PHE A 48 -12.41 -17.30 -14.69
N GLY A 49 -12.86 -18.20 -15.56
CA GLY A 49 -14.09 -17.97 -16.32
C GLY A 49 -15.28 -17.70 -15.39
N GLN A 50 -16.29 -16.96 -15.86
CA GLN A 50 -17.41 -16.42 -15.06
C GLN A 50 -17.99 -17.41 -14.03
N ARG A 51 -18.16 -18.69 -14.38
CA ARG A 51 -18.68 -19.73 -13.45
C ARG A 51 -17.73 -20.07 -12.30
N ARG A 52 -16.42 -20.21 -12.57
CA ARG A 52 -15.43 -20.54 -11.52
C ARG A 52 -15.12 -19.33 -10.63
N ALA A 53 -15.11 -18.12 -11.20
CA ALA A 53 -14.96 -16.88 -10.45
C ALA A 53 -16.11 -16.65 -9.47
N GLY A 54 -17.36 -16.93 -9.90
CA GLY A 54 -18.54 -16.85 -9.04
C GLY A 54 -18.48 -17.83 -7.86
N TYR A 55 -18.13 -19.09 -8.13
CA TYR A 55 -18.01 -20.10 -7.06
C TYR A 55 -16.90 -19.77 -6.05
N TYR A 56 -15.75 -19.29 -6.54
CA TYR A 56 -14.65 -18.84 -5.67
C TYR A 56 -15.04 -17.62 -4.83
N ALA A 57 -15.66 -16.61 -5.44
CA ALA A 57 -16.10 -15.41 -4.75
C ALA A 57 -17.15 -15.73 -3.67
N ILE A 58 -18.12 -16.60 -3.95
CA ILE A 58 -19.11 -17.00 -2.95
C ILE A 58 -18.44 -17.79 -1.81
N ARG A 59 -17.49 -18.68 -2.11
CA ARG A 59 -16.82 -19.47 -1.06
C ARG A 59 -15.90 -18.64 -0.17
N VAL A 60 -15.07 -17.77 -0.76
CA VAL A 60 -14.03 -17.04 -0.04
C VAL A 60 -14.56 -15.74 0.55
N TRP A 61 -15.43 -15.06 -0.18
CA TRP A 61 -15.91 -13.72 0.16
C TRP A 61 -17.40 -13.70 0.55
N GLY A 62 -18.14 -14.81 0.40
CA GLY A 62 -19.59 -14.86 0.70
C GLY A 62 -20.46 -14.06 -0.28
N ALA A 63 -19.88 -13.49 -1.34
CA ALA A 63 -20.54 -12.55 -2.23
C ALA A 63 -20.30 -12.90 -3.71
N SER A 64 -21.09 -12.31 -4.60
CA SER A 64 -20.89 -12.48 -6.05
C SER A 64 -19.59 -11.81 -6.51
N SER A 65 -19.03 -12.29 -7.62
CA SER A 65 -17.70 -11.85 -8.10
C SER A 65 -17.63 -10.38 -8.51
N GLY A 66 -18.74 -9.78 -8.95
CA GLY A 66 -18.80 -8.36 -9.34
C GLY A 66 -18.56 -7.40 -8.15
N PRO A 67 -19.40 -7.45 -7.10
CA PRO A 67 -19.22 -6.67 -5.89
C PRO A 67 -17.84 -6.83 -5.24
N VAL A 68 -17.29 -8.05 -5.22
CA VAL A 68 -15.95 -8.32 -4.68
C VAL A 68 -14.87 -7.60 -5.47
N GLN A 69 -14.96 -7.56 -6.80
CA GLN A 69 -14.02 -6.81 -7.63
C GLN A 69 -14.10 -5.30 -7.35
N ILE A 70 -15.30 -4.74 -7.25
CA ILE A 70 -15.50 -3.32 -6.94
C ILE A 70 -14.94 -3.01 -5.55
N PHE A 71 -15.20 -3.88 -4.56
CA PHE A 71 -14.68 -3.73 -3.21
C PHE A 71 -13.15 -3.74 -3.16
N LEU A 72 -12.49 -4.69 -3.84
CA LEU A 72 -11.03 -4.78 -3.88
C LEU A 72 -10.39 -3.55 -4.54
N VAL A 73 -11.01 -2.99 -5.58
CA VAL A 73 -10.56 -1.76 -6.23
C VAL A 73 -10.76 -0.56 -5.30
N ALA A 74 -11.93 -0.45 -4.67
CA ALA A 74 -12.22 0.62 -3.72
C ALA A 74 -11.26 0.59 -2.51
N GLU A 75 -11.00 -0.58 -1.94
CA GLU A 75 -10.03 -0.75 -0.85
C GLU A 75 -8.64 -0.27 -1.28
N CYS A 76 -8.18 -0.66 -2.48
CA CYS A 76 -6.91 -0.18 -3.04
C CYS A 76 -6.85 1.35 -3.15
N LEU A 77 -7.91 1.97 -3.69
CA LEU A 77 -7.97 3.41 -3.87
C LEU A 77 -7.95 4.15 -2.53
N ILE A 78 -8.74 3.68 -1.56
CA ILE A 78 -8.81 4.29 -0.22
C ILE A 78 -7.47 4.15 0.51
N VAL A 79 -6.89 2.95 0.52
CA VAL A 79 -5.62 2.69 1.20
C VAL A 79 -4.48 3.51 0.58
N ASN A 80 -4.42 3.61 -0.75
CA ASN A 80 -3.41 4.43 -1.42
C ASN A 80 -3.63 5.93 -1.17
N ALA A 81 -4.87 6.42 -1.21
CA ALA A 81 -5.17 7.83 -0.93
C ALA A 81 -4.79 8.21 0.51
N LEU A 82 -5.16 7.39 1.50
CA LEU A 82 -4.80 7.60 2.90
C LEU A 82 -3.28 7.53 3.10
N SER A 83 -2.60 6.60 2.43
CA SER A 83 -1.14 6.47 2.47
C SER A 83 -0.45 7.72 1.97
N VAL A 84 -0.85 8.24 0.81
CA VAL A 84 -0.31 9.48 0.25
C VAL A 84 -0.55 10.64 1.22
N LEU A 85 -1.75 10.76 1.77
CA LEU A 85 -2.07 11.84 2.71
C LEU A 85 -1.23 11.76 3.99
N LEU A 86 -1.04 10.57 4.55
CA LEU A 86 -0.15 10.36 5.70
C LEU A 86 1.30 10.68 5.38
N LEU A 87 1.79 10.26 4.21
CA LEU A 87 3.16 10.56 3.77
C LEU A 87 3.37 12.06 3.59
N LEU A 88 2.39 12.80 3.07
CA LEU A 88 2.45 14.25 2.95
C LEU A 88 2.54 14.91 4.33
N VAL A 89 1.70 14.51 5.28
CA VAL A 89 1.74 15.02 6.66
C VAL A 89 3.08 14.72 7.32
N LEU A 90 3.59 13.49 7.18
CA LEU A 90 4.89 13.12 7.75
C LEU A 90 6.06 13.87 7.07
N SER A 91 5.93 14.19 5.78
CA SER A 91 6.94 14.95 5.04
C SER A 91 6.98 16.40 5.51
N ASP A 92 5.83 17.01 5.76
CA ASP A 92 5.75 18.35 6.35
C ASP A 92 6.40 18.39 7.75
N VAL A 93 6.11 17.38 8.58
CA VAL A 93 6.69 17.25 9.94
C VAL A 93 8.20 16.99 9.94
N THR A 94 8.77 16.49 8.84
CA THR A 94 10.22 16.24 8.73
C THR A 94 11.00 17.41 8.16
N LEU A 95 10.33 18.27 7.38
CA LEU A 95 10.90 19.49 6.79
C LEU A 95 10.95 20.67 7.76
N TRP A 96 10.18 20.62 8.86
CA TRP A 96 10.19 21.57 9.99
C TRP A 96 10.96 21.02 11.20
#